data_AF-A0ABD3YSP5-F1
#
_entry.id   AF-A0ABD3YSP5-F1
#
_cell.length_a   1.000
_cell.length_b   1.000
_cell.length_c   1.000
_cell.angle_alpha   90.00
_cell.angle_beta   90.00
_cell.angle_gamma   90.00
#
_symmetry.space_group_name_H-M   'P 1'
#
loop_
_entity.id
_entity.type
_entity.pdbx_description
1 polymer ?
#
loop_
_entity_poly.entity_id
_entity_poly.type
_entity_poly.pdbx_seq_one_letter_code
_entity_poly.pdbx_strand_id
1 'polypeptide(L)'
;MPRRQLDHALPILDRGQDIPRYEDPALTAFLQRHIDEVLSKDPTPPPCHHCGSHQVVLRYRGRPPNGIPYFNCRHCGKGFNRRTGTALQSFLRCDKLEAFLPLLSQQRSIANASERLGVSHRMLSRWVRVFRQWLLRLDPSGEWEAKVKLGMRPELPALECPRCGNREHFFRLGFVDGRHQGKRMFQCKACRRCVSEPDEHFRMRIASRAGATEK
;
A
#
# COMPACT_ATOMS: atom_id res chain seq x y z
N MET A 1 -6.58 12.23 -10.18
CA MET A 1 -5.96 11.32 -9.18
C MET A 1 -7.00 11.04 -8.12
N PRO A 2 -7.45 9.79 -7.98
CA PRO A 2 -8.45 9.43 -6.98
C PRO A 2 -7.97 9.76 -5.57
N ARG A 3 -8.90 10.26 -4.74
CA ARG A 3 -8.58 10.72 -3.39
C ARG A 3 -8.45 9.52 -2.46
N ARG A 4 -7.29 9.36 -1.84
CA ARG A 4 -7.07 8.34 -0.80
C ARG A 4 -7.76 8.75 0.49
N GLN A 5 -8.53 7.84 1.07
CA GLN A 5 -9.16 8.05 2.37
C GLN A 5 -8.31 7.38 3.45
N LEU A 6 -7.75 8.19 4.34
CA LEU A 6 -6.96 7.76 5.49
C LEU A 6 -7.66 8.17 6.78
N ASP A 7 -7.74 7.25 7.71
CA ASP A 7 -8.29 7.47 9.03
C ASP A 7 -7.18 7.90 9.99
N HIS A 8 -7.11 9.20 10.29
CA HIS A 8 -6.15 9.74 11.24
C HIS A 8 -6.32 9.21 12.67
N ALA A 9 -7.47 8.61 12.97
CA ALA A 9 -7.75 7.98 14.23
C ALA A 9 -7.31 6.51 14.29
N LEU A 10 -6.71 5.93 13.24
CA LEU A 10 -6.05 4.64 13.36
C LEU A 10 -4.70 4.81 14.08
N PRO A 11 -4.49 4.13 15.23
CA PRO A 11 -3.22 4.18 15.92
C PRO A 11 -2.09 3.58 15.06
N ILE A 12 -0.89 4.11 15.28
CA ILE A 12 0.34 3.66 14.60
C ILE A 12 0.84 2.33 15.19
N LEU A 13 0.57 2.10 16.48
CA LEU A 13 1.02 0.95 17.26
C LEU A 13 -0.18 0.20 17.83
N ASP A 14 -0.11 -1.12 17.79
CA ASP A 14 -1.13 -2.03 18.33
C ASP A 14 -0.69 -2.42 19.77
N ARG A 15 -0.97 -1.57 20.77
CA ARG A 15 -0.56 -1.79 22.19
C ARG A 15 -1.42 -2.88 22.85
N GLY A 16 -1.30 -4.13 22.39
CA GLY A 16 -2.02 -5.28 22.94
C GLY A 16 -3.52 -5.31 22.67
N GLN A 17 -4.03 -4.39 21.85
CA GLN A 17 -5.41 -4.35 21.39
C GLN A 17 -5.45 -4.69 19.89
N ASP A 18 -6.40 -5.53 19.49
CA ASP A 18 -6.64 -5.81 18.08
C ASP A 18 -7.37 -4.63 17.44
N ILE A 19 -6.62 -3.81 16.71
CA ILE A 19 -7.17 -2.69 15.95
C ILE A 19 -7.51 -3.22 14.56
N PRO A 20 -8.80 -3.21 14.16
CA PRO A 20 -9.17 -3.73 12.86
C PRO A 20 -8.54 -2.87 11.77
N ARG A 21 -7.61 -3.49 11.02
CA ARG A 21 -7.05 -2.93 9.80
C ARG A 21 -7.63 -3.73 8.65
N TYR A 22 -8.71 -3.22 8.09
CA TYR A 22 -9.42 -3.90 7.02
C TYR A 22 -8.55 -3.99 5.76
N GLU A 23 -8.46 -5.21 5.24
CA GLU A 23 -8.00 -5.46 3.89
C GLU A 23 -9.09 -5.02 2.89
N ASP A 24 -8.67 -4.47 1.76
CA ASP A 24 -9.51 -4.37 0.55
C ASP A 24 -9.28 -5.64 -0.30
N PRO A 25 -10.19 -6.64 -0.24
CA PRO A 25 -9.99 -7.91 -0.94
C PRO A 25 -9.99 -7.74 -2.46
N ALA A 26 -10.64 -6.69 -2.98
CA ALA A 26 -10.62 -6.41 -4.41
C ALA A 26 -9.22 -5.97 -4.88
N LEU A 27 -8.50 -5.18 -4.08
CA LEU A 27 -7.10 -4.82 -4.39
C LEU A 27 -6.20 -6.06 -4.37
N THR A 28 -6.35 -6.91 -3.35
CA THR A 28 -5.57 -8.14 -3.22
C THR A 28 -5.83 -9.07 -4.41
N ALA A 29 -7.10 -9.32 -4.75
CA ALA A 29 -7.47 -10.15 -5.89
C ALA A 29 -6.97 -9.56 -7.23
N PHE A 30 -7.04 -8.24 -7.39
CA PHE A 30 -6.51 -7.56 -8.58
C PHE A 30 -5.01 -7.80 -8.74
N LEU A 31 -4.23 -7.59 -7.67
CA LEU A 31 -2.78 -7.82 -7.69
C LEU A 31 -2.44 -9.30 -7.87
N GLN A 32 -3.16 -10.20 -7.21
CA GLN A 32 -2.90 -11.64 -7.29
C GLN A 32 -3.00 -12.14 -8.74
N ARG A 33 -4.06 -11.76 -9.47
CA ARG A 33 -4.20 -12.13 -10.90
C ARG A 33 -3.01 -11.71 -11.75
N HIS A 34 -2.54 -10.46 -11.59
CA HIS A 34 -1.37 -9.99 -12.34
C HIS A 34 -0.07 -10.65 -11.89
N ILE A 35 0.03 -11.04 -10.62
CA ILE A 35 1.19 -11.77 -10.12
C ILE A 35 1.23 -13.18 -10.70
N ASP A 36 0.07 -13.85 -10.80
CA ASP A 36 -0.05 -15.17 -11.41
C ASP A 36 0.35 -15.13 -12.90
N GLU A 37 -0.07 -14.09 -13.64
CA GLU A 37 0.37 -13.85 -15.01
C GLU A 37 1.89 -13.65 -15.10
N VAL A 38 2.47 -12.85 -14.20
CA VAL A 38 3.91 -12.55 -14.18
C VAL A 38 4.76 -13.77 -13.83
N LEU A 39 4.24 -14.64 -12.96
CA LEU A 39 4.90 -15.88 -12.53
C LEU A 39 4.52 -17.09 -13.39
N SER A 40 3.67 -16.90 -14.41
CA SER A 40 3.22 -17.96 -15.29
C SER A 40 4.37 -18.66 -16.02
N LYS A 41 4.33 -19.99 -15.98
CA LYS A 41 5.28 -20.89 -16.67
C LYS A 41 4.87 -21.19 -18.11
N ASP A 42 3.78 -20.59 -18.60
CA ASP A 42 3.29 -20.77 -19.96
C ASP A 42 4.38 -20.39 -20.99
N PRO A 43 4.76 -21.27 -21.93
CA PRO A 43 5.71 -20.96 -22.99
C PRO A 43 5.21 -19.95 -24.04
N THR A 44 3.92 -19.59 -24.05
CA THR A 44 3.31 -18.71 -25.05
C THR A 44 3.82 -17.27 -24.93
N PRO A 45 4.49 -16.70 -25.96
CA PRO A 45 5.12 -15.40 -25.85
C PRO A 45 4.11 -14.24 -25.67
N PRO A 46 4.27 -13.37 -24.65
CA PRO A 46 3.52 -12.12 -24.57
C PRO A 46 4.07 -11.06 -25.55
N PRO A 47 3.35 -9.95 -25.79
CA PRO A 47 3.88 -8.81 -26.53
C PRO A 47 5.19 -8.29 -25.92
N CYS A 48 6.07 -7.76 -26.75
CA CYS A 48 7.37 -7.29 -26.28
C CYS A 48 7.23 -6.14 -25.28
N HIS A 49 7.77 -6.32 -24.07
CA HIS A 49 7.76 -5.27 -23.04
C HIS A 49 8.43 -3.95 -23.48
N HIS A 50 9.41 -4.02 -24.38
CA HIS A 50 10.18 -2.84 -24.79
C HIS A 50 9.59 -2.06 -25.97
N CYS A 51 8.83 -2.72 -26.86
CA CYS A 51 8.37 -2.10 -28.10
C CYS A 51 6.92 -2.46 -28.50
N GLY A 52 6.23 -3.31 -27.74
CA GLY A 52 4.86 -3.73 -28.01
C GLY A 52 4.69 -4.73 -29.16
N SER A 53 5.75 -5.04 -29.93
CA SER A 53 5.66 -5.99 -31.04
C SER A 53 5.28 -7.40 -30.60
N HIS A 54 4.45 -8.08 -31.39
CA HIS A 54 4.06 -9.48 -31.22
C HIS A 54 5.08 -10.46 -31.85
N GLN A 55 6.13 -9.95 -32.52
CA GLN A 55 7.20 -10.77 -33.08
C GLN A 55 8.16 -11.24 -31.98
N VAL A 56 7.66 -12.07 -31.06
CA VAL A 56 8.38 -12.56 -29.89
C VAL A 56 8.50 -14.08 -29.97
N VAL A 57 9.69 -14.60 -29.69
CA VAL A 57 9.95 -16.05 -29.66
C VAL A 57 10.41 -16.48 -28.28
N LEU A 58 9.95 -17.66 -27.87
CA LEU A 58 10.48 -18.35 -26.70
C LEU A 58 11.94 -18.73 -26.97
N ARG A 59 12.84 -18.38 -26.03
CA ARG A 59 14.25 -18.81 -26.05
C ARG A 59 14.46 -20.06 -25.21
N TYR A 60 13.95 -20.07 -23.99
CA TYR A 60 13.98 -21.22 -23.10
C TYR A 60 12.85 -21.15 -22.07
N ARG A 61 12.37 -22.32 -21.61
CA ARG A 61 11.22 -22.43 -20.68
C ARG A 61 11.55 -22.05 -19.22
N GLY A 62 12.84 -21.90 -18.90
CA GLY A 62 13.33 -21.69 -17.54
C GLY A 62 13.68 -23.03 -16.87
N ARG A 63 14.69 -23.05 -15.99
CA ARG A 63 15.08 -24.27 -15.27
C ARG A 63 14.23 -24.44 -13.99
N PRO A 64 13.67 -25.63 -13.73
CA PRO A 64 12.96 -25.93 -12.48
C PRO A 64 13.82 -25.68 -11.23
N PRO A 65 13.23 -25.43 -10.04
CA PRO A 65 11.78 -25.43 -9.76
C PRO A 65 11.05 -24.11 -10.08
N ASN A 66 11.78 -22.99 -10.12
CA ASN A 66 11.22 -21.62 -10.19
C ASN A 66 11.55 -20.87 -11.49
N GLY A 67 11.98 -21.59 -12.53
CA GLY A 67 12.30 -21.02 -13.83
C GLY A 67 11.07 -20.42 -14.50
N ILE A 68 11.20 -19.18 -14.97
CA ILE A 68 10.20 -18.48 -15.78
C ILE A 68 10.69 -18.48 -17.24
N PRO A 69 9.79 -18.68 -18.21
CA PRO A 69 10.12 -18.57 -19.63
C PRO A 69 10.82 -17.25 -19.98
N TYR A 70 11.85 -17.36 -20.81
CA TYR A 70 12.59 -16.22 -21.34
C TYR A 70 12.35 -16.09 -22.84
N PHE A 71 12.17 -14.86 -23.28
CA PHE A 71 11.73 -14.52 -24.63
C PHE A 71 12.69 -13.53 -25.28
N ASN A 72 12.80 -13.58 -26.60
CA ASN A 72 13.45 -12.53 -27.38
C ASN A 72 12.48 -11.94 -28.39
N CYS A 73 12.49 -10.60 -28.50
CA CYS A 73 11.79 -9.91 -29.57
C CYS A 73 12.65 -9.91 -30.84
N ARG A 74 12.09 -10.33 -31.98
CA ARG A 74 12.73 -10.27 -33.29
C ARG A 74 12.75 -8.86 -33.89
N HIS A 75 11.83 -7.99 -33.46
CA HIS A 75 11.74 -6.61 -33.94
C HIS A 75 12.82 -5.70 -33.33
N CYS A 76 12.94 -5.68 -32.00
CA CYS A 76 13.92 -4.82 -31.31
C CYS A 76 15.17 -5.55 -30.81
N GLY A 77 15.26 -6.87 -30.99
CA GLY A 77 16.39 -7.71 -30.60
C GLY A 77 16.52 -7.98 -29.08
N LYS A 78 15.78 -7.27 -28.23
CA LYS A 78 15.91 -7.36 -26.77
C LYS A 78 15.29 -8.64 -26.20
N GLY A 79 15.97 -9.21 -25.21
CA GLY A 79 15.48 -10.33 -24.42
C GLY A 79 14.77 -9.86 -23.15
N PHE A 80 13.73 -10.58 -22.74
CA PHE A 80 12.94 -10.25 -21.56
C PHE A 80 12.22 -11.49 -21.02
N ASN A 81 11.68 -11.39 -19.80
CA ASN A 81 10.74 -12.37 -19.24
C ASN A 81 9.51 -11.64 -18.72
N ARG A 82 8.50 -12.37 -18.24
CA ARG A 82 7.25 -11.75 -17.73
C ARG A 82 7.43 -10.88 -16.48
N ARG A 83 8.56 -11.01 -15.77
CA ARG A 83 8.90 -10.10 -14.66
C ARG A 83 9.47 -8.78 -15.13
N THR A 84 9.94 -8.68 -16.37
CA THR A 84 10.51 -7.44 -16.90
C THR A 84 9.47 -6.31 -16.85
N GLY A 85 9.84 -5.21 -16.19
CA GLY A 85 8.99 -4.02 -16.03
C GLY A 85 7.91 -4.09 -14.95
N THR A 86 7.82 -5.20 -14.23
CA THR A 86 6.81 -5.39 -13.16
C THR A 86 7.42 -5.18 -11.78
N ALA A 87 6.56 -5.13 -10.76
CA ALA A 87 7.03 -5.04 -9.38
C ALA A 87 7.91 -6.23 -8.99
N LEU A 88 7.70 -7.37 -9.65
CA LEU A 88 8.42 -8.60 -9.33
C LEU A 88 9.81 -8.66 -9.96
N GLN A 89 10.22 -7.77 -10.87
CA GLN A 89 11.57 -7.82 -11.45
C GLN A 89 12.69 -7.86 -10.40
N SER A 90 12.53 -7.08 -9.33
CA SER A 90 13.50 -7.00 -8.22
C SER A 90 12.98 -7.58 -6.90
N PHE A 91 11.82 -8.24 -6.92
CA PHE A 91 11.22 -8.84 -5.73
C PHE A 91 11.72 -10.27 -5.58
N LEU A 92 12.67 -10.49 -4.67
CA LEU A 92 13.33 -11.79 -4.49
C LEU A 92 12.68 -12.67 -3.41
N ARG A 93 11.71 -12.14 -2.66
CA ARG A 93 11.07 -12.79 -1.51
C ARG A 93 9.63 -13.20 -1.83
N CYS A 94 9.45 -13.94 -2.92
CA CYS A 94 8.11 -14.42 -3.33
C CYS A 94 7.42 -15.23 -2.22
N ASP A 95 8.19 -15.85 -1.31
CA ASP A 95 7.71 -16.53 -0.09
C ASP A 95 6.93 -15.60 0.86
N LYS A 96 7.14 -14.29 0.79
CA LYS A 96 6.45 -13.28 1.62
C LYS A 96 5.31 -12.58 0.91
N LEU A 97 5.08 -12.89 -0.37
CA LEU A 97 4.15 -12.16 -1.21
C LEU A 97 2.71 -12.32 -0.72
N GLU A 98 2.29 -13.55 -0.43
CA GLU A 98 0.94 -13.88 0.09
C GLU A 98 0.63 -13.09 1.38
N ALA A 99 1.58 -13.02 2.32
CA ALA A 99 1.42 -12.25 3.55
C ALA A 99 1.54 -10.73 3.34
N PHE A 100 2.18 -10.28 2.26
CA PHE A 100 2.41 -8.86 1.97
C PHE A 100 1.22 -8.20 1.27
N LEU A 101 0.53 -8.90 0.35
CA LEU A 101 -0.54 -8.30 -0.45
C LEU A 101 -1.68 -7.73 0.40
N PRO A 102 -2.25 -8.47 1.38
CA PRO A 102 -3.30 -7.93 2.26
C PRO A 102 -2.89 -6.67 3.00
N LEU A 103 -1.59 -6.54 3.33
CA LEU A 103 -1.08 -5.40 4.08
C LEU A 103 -1.09 -4.10 3.27
N LEU A 104 -1.10 -4.15 1.93
CA LEU A 104 -1.02 -2.95 1.09
C LEU A 104 -2.20 -2.00 1.31
N SER A 105 -3.41 -2.55 1.45
CA SER A 105 -4.64 -1.79 1.68
C SER A 105 -4.80 -1.35 3.14
N GLN A 106 -4.08 -1.98 4.06
CA GLN A 106 -4.14 -1.66 5.47
C GLN A 106 -3.40 -0.35 5.77
N GLN A 107 -4.08 0.57 6.45
CA GLN A 107 -3.43 1.77 6.98
C GLN A 107 -2.61 1.39 8.22
N ARG A 108 -1.35 1.03 7.98
CA ARG A 108 -0.38 0.53 8.95
C ARG A 108 0.96 1.22 8.73
N SER A 109 1.75 1.42 9.77
CA SER A 109 3.11 1.96 9.60
C SER A 109 4.04 0.92 8.99
N ILE A 110 5.09 1.36 8.27
CA ILE A 110 6.10 0.45 7.74
C ILE A 110 6.71 -0.39 8.87
N ALA A 111 7.06 0.23 10.01
CA ALA A 111 7.67 -0.45 11.15
C ALA A 111 6.81 -1.64 11.64
N ASN A 112 5.53 -1.37 11.88
CA ASN A 112 4.58 -2.35 12.38
C ASN A 112 4.26 -3.45 11.35
N ALA A 113 4.39 -3.18 10.04
CA ALA A 113 4.23 -4.20 9.00
C ALA A 113 5.52 -5.02 8.79
N SER A 114 6.69 -4.40 8.91
CA SER A 114 7.97 -5.07 8.73
C SER A 114 8.28 -6.06 9.85
N GLU A 115 7.91 -5.71 11.09
CA GLU A 115 7.96 -6.64 12.23
C GLU A 115 7.12 -7.89 11.96
N ARG A 116 5.86 -7.73 11.50
CA ARG A 116 4.97 -8.86 11.18
C ARG A 116 5.50 -9.75 10.06
N LEU A 117 6.10 -9.15 9.03
CA LEU A 117 6.64 -9.89 7.89
C LEU A 117 8.02 -10.52 8.19
N GLY A 118 8.70 -10.08 9.25
CA GLY A 118 10.09 -10.47 9.54
C GLY A 118 11.08 -9.92 8.51
N VAL A 119 10.92 -8.66 8.11
CA VAL A 119 11.74 -7.98 7.08
C VAL A 119 12.25 -6.63 7.58
N SER A 120 13.26 -6.05 6.93
CA SER A 120 13.72 -4.71 7.29
C SER A 120 12.77 -3.61 6.78
N HIS A 121 12.72 -2.47 7.51
CA HIS A 121 11.89 -1.32 7.13
C HIS A 121 12.25 -0.78 5.74
N ARG A 122 13.55 -0.76 5.41
CA ARG A 122 14.06 -0.32 4.10
C ARG A 122 13.57 -1.23 2.98
N MET A 123 13.55 -2.54 3.20
CA MET A 123 13.07 -3.50 2.22
C MET A 123 11.57 -3.33 1.99
N LEU A 124 10.77 -3.26 3.04
CA LEU A 124 9.31 -3.09 2.92
C LEU A 124 8.94 -1.76 2.25
N SER A 125 9.64 -0.68 2.60
CA SER A 125 9.43 0.64 1.96
C SER A 125 9.70 0.58 0.45
N ARG A 126 10.76 -0.15 0.05
CA ARG A 126 11.06 -0.38 -1.37
C ARG A 126 9.94 -1.18 -2.04
N TRP A 127 9.44 -2.23 -1.40
CA TRP A 127 8.35 -3.05 -1.95
C TRP A 127 7.09 -2.22 -2.19
N VAL A 128 6.64 -1.46 -1.19
CA VAL A 128 5.47 -0.57 -1.32
C VAL A 128 5.64 0.42 -2.49
N ARG A 129 6.80 1.08 -2.57
CA ARG A 129 7.10 2.03 -3.66
C ARG A 129 7.01 1.37 -5.04
N VAL A 130 7.63 0.20 -5.19
CA VAL A 130 7.67 -0.53 -6.47
C VAL A 130 6.28 -1.04 -6.86
N PHE A 131 5.48 -1.52 -5.90
CA PHE A 131 4.10 -1.94 -6.16
C PHE A 131 3.20 -0.78 -6.55
N ARG A 132 3.32 0.40 -5.92
CA ARG A 132 2.58 1.60 -6.34
C ARG A 132 2.91 2.01 -7.77
N GLN A 133 4.19 2.03 -8.13
CA GLN A 133 4.62 2.34 -9.50
C GLN A 133 4.09 1.31 -10.50
N TRP A 134 4.00 0.05 -10.10
CA TRP A 134 3.46 -1.00 -10.96
C TRP A 134 1.94 -0.89 -11.12
N LEU A 135 1.20 -0.62 -10.05
CA LEU A 135 -0.24 -0.36 -10.10
C LEU A 135 -0.58 0.79 -11.06
N LEU A 136 0.17 1.90 -11.03
CA LEU A 136 -0.06 3.02 -11.97
C LEU A 136 0.22 2.66 -13.44
N ARG A 137 1.05 1.64 -13.71
CA ARG A 137 1.24 1.13 -15.08
C ARG A 137 0.12 0.20 -15.52
N LEU A 138 -0.41 -0.61 -14.59
CA LEU A 138 -1.52 -1.52 -14.84
C LEU A 138 -2.84 -0.75 -15.00
N ASP A 139 -3.04 0.28 -14.18
CA ASP A 139 -4.21 1.14 -14.13
C ASP A 139 -3.77 2.62 -14.03
N PRO A 140 -3.66 3.32 -15.17
CA PRO A 140 -3.29 4.73 -15.21
C PRO A 140 -4.32 5.66 -14.53
N SER A 141 -5.55 5.22 -14.29
CA SER A 141 -6.54 6.03 -13.54
C SER A 141 -6.09 6.27 -12.09
N GLY A 142 -5.33 5.32 -11.54
CA GLY A 142 -4.82 5.35 -10.18
C GLY A 142 -5.78 4.85 -9.12
N GLU A 143 -6.97 4.34 -9.49
CA GLU A 143 -7.99 3.86 -8.56
C GLU A 143 -7.43 2.75 -7.64
N TRP A 144 -6.69 1.80 -8.20
CA TRP A 144 -6.05 0.75 -7.40
C TRP A 144 -4.90 1.26 -6.53
N GLU A 145 -4.10 2.19 -7.05
CA GLU A 145 -2.99 2.75 -6.28
C GLU A 145 -3.49 3.60 -5.11
N ALA A 146 -4.63 4.28 -5.26
CA ALA A 146 -5.28 5.04 -4.21
C ALA A 146 -5.72 4.17 -3.01
N LYS A 147 -5.96 2.88 -3.24
CA LYS A 147 -6.29 1.91 -2.18
C LYS A 147 -5.08 1.48 -1.36
N VAL A 148 -3.85 1.76 -1.79
CA VAL A 148 -2.62 1.40 -1.04
C VAL A 148 -2.37 2.38 0.11
N LYS A 149 -2.71 1.97 1.34
CA LYS A 149 -2.57 2.77 2.57
C LYS A 149 -1.33 2.42 3.41
N LEU A 150 -0.65 1.32 3.11
CA LEU A 150 0.53 0.89 3.86
C LEU A 150 1.64 1.95 3.86
N GLY A 151 2.16 2.24 5.05
CA GLY A 151 3.21 3.23 5.27
C GLY A 151 2.75 4.69 5.17
N MET A 152 1.47 4.94 4.87
CA MET A 152 0.96 6.31 4.79
C MET A 152 0.72 6.89 6.17
N ARG A 153 1.03 8.17 6.30
CA ARG A 153 0.65 8.95 7.47
C ARG A 153 -0.59 9.78 7.11
N PRO A 154 -1.71 9.62 7.84
CA PRO A 154 -2.89 10.44 7.63
C PRO A 154 -2.59 11.90 7.96
N GLU A 155 -3.17 12.82 7.18
CA GLU A 155 -3.17 14.24 7.50
C GLU A 155 -3.86 14.49 8.85
N LEU A 156 -3.46 15.56 9.52
CA LEU A 156 -4.13 15.99 10.74
C LEU A 156 -5.38 16.80 10.37
N PRO A 157 -6.45 16.79 11.20
CA PRO A 157 -7.51 17.79 11.07
C PRO A 157 -6.93 19.21 11.14
N ALA A 158 -7.70 20.20 10.68
CA ALA A 158 -7.42 21.60 10.96
C ALA A 158 -7.47 21.81 12.48
N LEU A 159 -6.29 21.91 13.10
CA LEU A 159 -6.13 22.11 14.54
C LEU A 159 -5.65 23.53 14.81
N GLU A 160 -6.12 24.12 15.89
CA GLU A 160 -5.62 25.39 16.41
C GLU A 160 -5.43 25.27 17.92
N CYS A 161 -4.24 25.64 18.39
CA CYS A 161 -3.94 25.59 19.81
C CYS A 161 -4.55 26.79 20.53
N PRO A 162 -5.52 26.61 21.45
CA PRO A 162 -6.20 27.72 22.11
C PRO A 162 -5.29 28.51 23.06
N ARG A 163 -4.09 27.99 23.37
CA ARG A 163 -3.13 28.66 24.26
C ARG A 163 -2.14 29.56 23.52
N CYS A 164 -1.73 29.18 22.31
CA CYS A 164 -0.61 29.87 21.62
C CYS A 164 -0.90 30.15 20.14
N GLY A 165 -2.09 29.84 19.64
CA GLY A 165 -2.47 30.03 18.24
C GLY A 165 -1.78 29.10 17.25
N ASN A 166 -0.89 28.21 17.68
CA ASN A 166 -0.19 27.29 16.79
C ASN A 166 -1.17 26.40 16.01
N ARG A 167 -1.07 26.39 14.68
CA ARG A 167 -1.90 25.61 13.75
C ARG A 167 -1.15 24.43 13.13
N GLU A 168 0.15 24.35 13.33
CA GLU A 168 1.02 23.33 12.72
C GLU A 168 1.60 22.39 13.78
N HIS A 169 2.18 21.26 13.35
CA HIS A 169 3.02 20.42 14.22
C HIS A 169 2.36 19.98 15.55
N PHE A 170 1.46 18.99 15.49
CA PHE A 170 0.89 18.34 16.68
C PHE A 170 1.40 16.90 16.85
N PHE A 171 1.60 16.47 18.10
CA PHE A 171 1.76 15.06 18.43
C PHE A 171 0.39 14.40 18.52
N ARG A 172 0.26 13.19 17.97
CA ARG A 172 -0.90 12.32 18.21
C ARG A 172 -0.68 11.64 19.55
N LEU A 173 -1.61 11.80 20.47
CA LEU A 173 -1.62 11.09 21.74
C LEU A 173 -2.54 9.88 21.62
N GLY A 174 -3.60 9.82 22.44
CA GLY A 174 -4.60 8.77 22.44
C GLY A 174 -5.96 9.28 21.99
N PHE A 175 -6.97 8.85 22.74
CA PHE A 175 -8.36 9.28 22.60
C PHE A 175 -8.79 9.98 23.89
N VAL A 176 -9.72 10.91 23.80
CA VAL A 176 -10.20 11.68 24.97
C VAL A 176 -10.80 10.75 26.03
N ASP A 177 -11.53 9.73 25.61
CA ASP A 177 -12.24 8.75 26.45
C ASP A 177 -11.50 7.41 26.57
N GLY A 178 -10.28 7.31 26.03
CA GLY A 178 -9.53 6.06 25.93
C GLY A 178 -10.11 5.03 24.94
N ARG A 179 -11.25 5.31 24.27
CA ARG A 179 -11.89 4.40 23.31
C ARG A 179 -11.44 4.72 21.90
N HIS A 180 -11.14 3.71 21.10
CA HIS A 180 -10.62 3.89 19.74
C HIS A 180 -11.64 4.46 18.72
N GLN A 181 -12.89 4.62 19.16
CA GLN A 181 -13.98 5.22 18.38
C GLN A 181 -14.20 6.69 18.74
N GLY A 182 -13.70 7.15 19.90
CA GLY A 182 -13.89 8.52 20.39
C GLY A 182 -13.08 9.57 19.64
N LYS A 183 -13.14 10.81 20.12
CA LYS A 183 -12.35 11.93 19.58
C LYS A 183 -10.87 11.69 19.83
N ARG A 184 -10.03 11.95 18.81
CA ARG A 184 -8.58 11.91 18.99
C ARG A 184 -8.08 13.06 19.84
N MET A 185 -7.05 12.80 20.63
CA MET A 185 -6.35 13.83 21.41
C MET A 185 -4.99 14.12 20.78
N PHE A 186 -4.68 15.41 20.66
CA PHE A 186 -3.44 15.93 20.11
C PHE A 186 -2.75 16.83 21.13
N GLN A 187 -1.42 16.90 21.05
CA GLN A 187 -0.62 17.81 21.87
C GLN A 187 0.12 18.80 20.98
N CYS A 188 -0.04 20.08 21.28
CA CYS A 188 0.70 21.16 20.63
C CYS A 188 2.19 21.03 20.94
N LYS A 189 3.05 20.99 19.93
CA LYS A 189 4.51 20.88 20.14
C LYS A 189 5.13 22.13 20.75
N ALA A 190 4.55 23.32 20.51
CA ALA A 190 5.08 24.58 21.01
C ALA A 190 4.86 24.78 22.51
N CYS A 191 3.63 24.58 22.99
CA CYS A 191 3.25 24.91 24.38
C CYS A 191 2.74 23.71 25.21
N ARG A 192 2.78 22.50 24.64
CA ARG A 192 2.32 21.23 25.24
C ARG A 192 0.84 21.15 25.61
N ARG A 193 0.03 22.15 25.26
CA ARG A 193 -1.42 22.13 25.48
C ARG A 193 -2.07 21.03 24.65
N CYS A 194 -2.94 20.24 25.28
CA CYS A 194 -3.74 19.23 24.59
C CYS A 194 -4.97 19.86 23.95
N VAL A 195 -5.31 19.39 22.75
CA VAL A 195 -6.51 19.74 22.00
C VAL A 195 -7.17 18.46 21.50
N SER A 196 -8.49 18.42 21.52
CA SER A 196 -9.27 17.32 20.95
C SER A 196 -9.52 17.55 19.47
N GLU A 197 -9.81 16.47 18.75
CA GLU A 197 -10.35 16.50 17.40
C GLU A 197 -11.59 17.42 17.30
N PRO A 198 -11.66 18.30 16.28
CA PRO A 198 -12.84 19.13 16.04
C PRO A 198 -14.11 18.32 15.77
N ASP A 199 -15.25 18.81 16.24
CA ASP A 199 -16.54 18.11 16.21
C ASP A 199 -17.05 17.80 14.81
N GLU A 200 -16.88 18.73 13.87
CA GLU A 200 -17.23 18.52 12.47
C GLU A 200 -16.39 17.42 11.84
N HIS A 201 -15.08 17.44 12.06
CA HIS A 201 -14.16 16.43 11.56
C HIS A 201 -14.45 15.05 12.15
N PHE A 202 -14.75 14.99 13.45
CA PHE A 202 -15.16 13.77 14.13
C PHE A 202 -16.41 13.16 13.48
N ARG A 203 -17.44 13.97 13.21
CA ARG A 203 -18.67 13.53 12.53
C ARG A 203 -18.38 12.96 11.13
N MET A 204 -17.59 13.66 10.32
CA MET A 204 -17.21 13.19 8.97
C MET A 204 -16.45 11.86 9.02
N ARG A 205 -15.52 11.71 9.98
CA ARG A 205 -14.78 10.46 10.16
C ARG A 205 -15.69 9.29 10.49
N ILE A 206 -16.61 9.45 11.44
CA ILE A 206 -17.53 8.37 11.84
C ILE A 206 -18.42 7.96 10.65
N ALA A 207 -18.93 8.92 9.88
CA ALA A 207 -19.70 8.63 8.66
C ALA A 207 -18.89 7.86 7.61
N SER A 208 -17.61 8.22 7.40
CA SER A 208 -16.72 7.51 6.45
C SER A 208 -16.44 6.07 6.86
N ARG A 209 -16.39 5.78 8.18
CA ARG A 209 -16.25 4.41 8.69
C ARG A 209 -17.52 3.60 8.46
N ALA A 210 -18.69 4.17 8.72
CA ALA A 210 -19.97 3.50 8.54
C ALA A 210 -20.21 3.09 7.07
N GLY A 211 -19.91 3.98 6.13
CA GLY A 211 -20.04 3.69 4.69
C GLY A 211 -18.98 2.71 4.15
N ALA A 212 -17.91 2.43 4.90
CA ALA A 212 -16.91 1.41 4.56
C ALA A 212 -17.29 0.00 5.05
N THR A 213 -18.26 -0.11 5.95
CA THR A 213 -18.80 -1.39 6.47
C THR A 213 -19.99 -1.92 5.64
N GLU A 214 -20.58 -1.12 4.75
CA GLU A 214 -21.76 -1.47 3.96
C GLU A 214 -21.45 -1.83 2.49
N LYS A 215 -20.18 -1.97 2.11
CA LYS A 215 -19.72 -2.38 0.77
C LYS A 215 -18.71 -3.50 0.86
#